data_AF-A0A1G9Z4V4-F1
#
_entry.id   AF-A0A1G9Z4V4-F1
#
_cell.length_a   1.000
_cell.length_b   1.000
_cell.length_c   1.000
_cell.angle_alpha   90.00
_cell.angle_beta   90.00
_cell.angle_gamma   90.00
#
_symmetry.space_group_name_H-M   'P 1'
#
loop_
_entity.id
_entity.type
_entity.pdbx_description
1 polymer ?
#
loop_
_entity_poly.entity_id
_entity_poly.type
_entity_poly.pdbx_seq_one_letter_code
_entity_poly.pdbx_strand_id
1 'polypeptide(L)' 'MSELRQLQMEIEKVRTRLHELVDVKKGHFIDPEVTELSEYLDSLIVKYERNKTTLSQANNKAAF' A
#
# COMPACT_ATOMS: atom_id res chain seq x y z
N MET A 1 -8.90 14.76 -4.78
CA MET A 1 -8.65 13.30 -4.72
C MET A 1 -8.94 12.85 -3.30
N SER A 2 -9.66 11.73 -3.09
CA SER A 2 -9.85 11.19 -1.74
C SER A 2 -8.56 10.56 -1.22
N GLU A 3 -8.37 10.56 0.09
CA GLU A 3 -7.23 9.94 0.77
C GLU A 3 -7.06 8.46 0.39
N LEU A 4 -8.18 7.71 0.27
CA LEU A 4 -8.16 6.34 -0.22
C LEU A 4 -7.58 6.20 -1.62
N ARG A 5 -7.93 7.12 -2.54
CA ARG A 5 -7.42 7.06 -3.91
C ARG A 5 -5.93 7.39 -3.97
N GLN A 6 -5.46 8.30 -3.12
CA GLN A 6 -4.03 8.59 -2.99
C GLN A 6 -3.26 7.38 -2.44
N LEU A 7 -3.78 6.74 -1.40
CA LEU A 7 -3.20 5.51 -0.86
C LEU A 7 -3.16 4.39 -1.90
N GLN A 8 -4.25 4.20 -2.66
CA GLN A 8 -4.30 3.19 -3.72
C GLN A 8 -3.27 3.46 -4.83
N MET A 9 -3.10 4.72 -5.25
CA MET A 9 -2.08 5.10 -6.24
C MET A 9 -0.66 4.85 -5.72
N GLU A 10 -0.38 5.19 -4.46
CA GLU A 10 0.95 4.98 -3.89
C GLU A 10 1.25 3.47 -3.71
N ILE A 11 0.27 2.66 -3.29
CA ILE A 11 0.40 1.20 -3.23
C ILE A 11 0.80 0.63 -4.60
N GLU A 12 0.10 1.03 -5.66
CA GLU A 12 0.39 0.55 -7.01
C GLU A 12 1.79 0.95 -7.48
N LYS A 13 2.18 2.21 -7.24
CA LYS A 13 3.51 2.72 -7.57
C LYS A 13 4.62 1.95 -6.85
N VAL A 14 4.46 1.72 -5.54
CA VAL A 14 5.44 0.98 -4.73
C VAL A 14 5.49 -0.49 -5.15
N ARG A 15 4.35 -1.10 -5.47
CA ARG A 15 4.28 -2.48 -5.98
C ARG A 15 5.05 -2.63 -7.30
N THR A 16 4.82 -1.73 -8.25
CA THR A 16 5.57 -1.72 -9.52
C THR A 16 7.06 -1.59 -9.26
N ARG A 17 7.45 -0.67 -8.37
CA ARG A 17 8.87 -0.47 -8.03
C ARG A 17 9.50 -1.70 -7.37
N LEU A 18 8.76 -2.41 -6.52
CA LEU A 18 9.23 -3.62 -5.85
C LEU A 18 9.45 -4.75 -6.86
N HIS A 19 8.54 -4.93 -7.83
CA HIS A 19 8.73 -5.91 -8.90
C HIS A 19 9.96 -5.59 -9.76
N GLU A 20 10.12 -4.33 -10.19
CA GLU A 20 11.33 -3.91 -10.92
C GLU A 20 12.61 -4.19 -10.12
N LEU A 21 12.58 -3.92 -8.82
CA LEU A 21 13.73 -4.12 -7.95
C LEU A 21 14.07 -5.60 -7.79
N VAL A 22 13.07 -6.45 -7.60
CA VAL A 22 13.25 -7.91 -7.54
C VAL A 22 13.83 -8.46 -8.85
N ASP A 23 13.35 -7.97 -9.99
CA ASP A 23 13.84 -8.36 -11.32
C ASP A 23 15.31 -7.96 -11.51
N VAL A 24 15.65 -6.71 -11.15
CA VAL A 24 17.03 -6.19 -11.20
C VAL A 24 17.97 -6.96 -10.28
N LYS A 25 17.51 -7.29 -9.07
CA LYS A 25 18.29 -8.01 -8.06
C LYS A 25 18.30 -9.53 -8.29
N LYS A 26 17.70 -10.02 -9.40
CA LYS A 26 17.61 -11.43 -9.79
C LYS A 26 17.04 -12.33 -8.69
N GLY A 27 16.05 -11.84 -7.95
CA GLY A 27 15.42 -12.59 -6.85
C GLY A 27 16.23 -12.60 -5.53
N HIS A 28 17.18 -11.68 -5.34
CA HIS A 28 17.75 -11.42 -4.01
C HIS A 28 16.74 -10.67 -3.11
N PHE A 29 15.79 -11.42 -2.55
CA PHE A 29 14.72 -10.88 -1.69
C PHE A 29 15.20 -10.37 -0.33
N ILE A 30 16.42 -10.74 0.08
CA ILE A 30 17.05 -10.28 1.32
C ILE A 30 17.89 -9.01 1.11
N ASP A 31 17.85 -8.43 -0.09
CA ASP A 31 18.48 -7.14 -0.32
C ASP A 31 17.81 -6.09 0.59
N PRO A 32 18.59 -5.25 1.29
CA PRO A 32 18.03 -4.26 2.20
C PRO A 32 17.02 -3.33 1.52
N GLU A 33 17.26 -2.97 0.27
CA GLU A 33 16.38 -2.10 -0.51
C GLU A 33 15.04 -2.79 -0.83
N VAL A 34 15.07 -4.10 -1.13
CA VAL A 34 13.86 -4.91 -1.33
C VAL A 34 13.08 -5.04 -0.02
N THR A 35 13.80 -5.23 1.09
CA THR A 35 13.21 -5.37 2.42
C THR A 35 12.50 -4.08 2.86
N GLU A 36 13.20 -2.95 2.79
CA GLU A 36 12.64 -1.63 3.16
C GLU A 36 11.41 -1.28 2.30
N LEU A 37 11.48 -1.55 1.00
CA LEU A 37 10.38 -1.25 0.09
C LEU A 37 9.17 -2.17 0.33
N SER A 38 9.41 -3.43 0.70
CA SER A 38 8.35 -4.37 1.10
C SER A 38 7.66 -3.93 2.39
N GLU A 39 8.43 -3.57 3.43
CA GLU A 39 7.89 -3.06 4.70
C GLU A 39 7.06 -1.79 4.50
N TYR A 40 7.54 -0.91 3.60
CA TYR A 40 6.81 0.29 3.25
C TYR A 40 5.47 -0.03 2.58
N LEU A 41 5.46 -0.97 1.62
CA LEU A 41 4.24 -1.43 0.94
C LEU A 41 3.22 -1.99 1.94
N ASP A 42 3.66 -2.84 2.87
CA ASP A 42 2.80 -3.40 3.93
C ASP A 42 2.18 -2.29 4.78
N SER A 43 2.96 -1.26 5.13
CA SER A 43 2.46 -0.12 5.90
C SER A 43 1.36 0.65 5.16
N LEU A 44 1.47 0.78 3.83
CA LEU A 44 0.47 1.45 3.00
C LEU A 44 -0.81 0.62 2.89
N ILE A 45 -0.70 -0.69 2.72
CA ILE A 45 -1.85 -1.61 2.68
C ILE A 45 -2.64 -1.54 3.99
N VAL A 46 -1.96 -1.61 5.13
CA VAL A 46 -2.61 -1.50 6.44
C VAL A 46 -3.32 -0.15 6.60
N LYS A 47 -2.70 0.96 6.19
CA LYS A 47 -3.34 2.28 6.23
C LYS A 47 -4.57 2.35 5.32
N TYR A 48 -4.49 1.80 4.12
CA TYR A 48 -5.61 1.76 3.18
C TYR A 48 -6.80 0.98 3.74
N GLU A 49 -6.59 -0.22 4.26
CA GLU A 49 -7.66 -1.04 4.82
C GLU A 49 -8.28 -0.42 6.08
N ARG A 50 -7.48 0.23 6.93
CA ARG A 50 -7.99 1.01 8.08
C ARG A 50 -8.89 2.15 7.62
N ASN A 51 -8.42 2.97 6.69
CA ASN A 51 -9.18 4.12 6.19
C ASN A 51 -10.47 3.69 5.47
N LYS A 52 -10.42 2.57 4.74
CA LYS A 52 -11.58 1.99 4.05
C LYS A 52 -12.63 1.51 5.05
N THR A 53 -12.20 0.90 6.16
CA THR A 53 -13.08 0.47 7.26
C THR A 53 -13.69 1.67 7.98
N THR A 54 -12.92 2.73 8.24
CA THR A 54 -13.44 3.94 8.88
C THR A 54 -14.49 4.64 8.00
N LEU A 55 -14.26 4.71 6.68
CA LEU A 55 -15.22 5.30 5.74
C LEU A 55 -16.49 4.46 5.59
N SER A 56 -16.39 3.13 5.61
CA SER A 56 -17.57 2.26 5.57
C SER A 56 -18.42 2.38 6.84
N GLN A 57 -17.80 2.54 8.01
CA GLN A 57 -18.50 2.77 9.27
C GLN A 57 -19.13 4.18 9.36
N ALA A 58 -18.47 5.21 8.83
CA ALA A 58 -19.01 6.56 8.78
C ALA A 58 -20.24 6.67 7.88
N ASN A 59 -20.22 6.02 6.71
CA ASN A 59 -21.38 5.96 5.81
C ASN A 59 -22.58 5.25 6.43
N ASN A 60 -22.36 4.23 7.26
CA ASN A 60 -23.44 3.51 7.93
C ASN A 60 -24.06 4.32 9.09
N LYS A 61 -23.33 5.24 9.74
CA LYS A 61 -23.88 6.11 10.79
C LYS A 61 -24.68 7.30 10.27
N ALA A 62 -24.40 7.77 9.06
CA ALA A 62 -25.12 8.89 8.43
C ALA A 62 -26.47 8.48 7.81
N ALA A 63 -26.79 7.19 7.80
CA ALA A 63 -28.00 6.62 7.18
C ALA A 63 -29.13 6.30 8.18
N PHE A 64 -29.00 6.71 9.45
CA PHE A 64 -30.01 6.54 10.51
C PHE A 64 -30.40 7.89 11.11
#